data_AF-A0A0L0M654-F1
#
_entry.id   AF-A0A0L0M654-F1
#
_cell.length_a   1.000
_cell.length_b   1.000
_cell.length_c   1.000
_cell.angle_alpha   90.00
_cell.angle_beta   90.00
_cell.angle_gamma   90.00
#
_symmetry.space_group_name_H-M   'P 1'
#
loop_
_entity.id
_entity.type
_entity.pdbx_description
1 polymer ?
#
loop_
_entity_poly.entity_id
_entity_poly.type
_entity_poly.pdbx_seq_one_letter_code
_entity_poly.pdbx_strand_id
1 'polypeptide(L)'
;MQALGTRALFPAWQRSYEEQADLFGATISLKCGYSYPEGFKTFLDRIGAYDKEAKQRQQQLRQMQTAAARDQTVKDADKQPMKLPSMGGSLSSLNSQMGTFNSLSDALAKGTDNAVDVKGTIGGAAFDAQRSLEDQVGSAVESLQETHGDAEEREADLRKAIEPLFGDEMPDAKTAPWSNARKQGATPTILAHYALVPKVQALQAQKRYAEAAALLQTVGSGPTANDALPLYMQVNLMDLSPASRQDGAIGIMRRNLNARERSWQLQANLATRMAQRDKSGATSFIQQQFDAFGRAPLTWPIMVGFYRQTGDLKTAKDMAGTCTISHPEYRAQCIAAAQTPAETKTAEKSTGMGHIHEVLNRFIGSNK
;
A
#
# COMPACT_ATOMS: atom_id res chain seq x y z
N MET A 1 3.38 4.75 -9.50
CA MET A 1 3.22 3.71 -8.45
C MET A 1 3.16 4.40 -7.10
N GLN A 2 1.96 4.57 -6.54
CA GLN A 2 1.76 5.07 -5.18
C GLN A 2 0.96 4.01 -4.43
N ALA A 3 1.66 3.15 -3.69
CA ALA A 3 1.07 2.18 -2.77
C ALA A 3 1.77 2.23 -1.40
N LEU A 4 2.53 3.30 -1.11
CA LEU A 4 3.29 3.45 0.13
C LEU A 4 2.61 4.38 1.17
N GLY A 5 1.41 4.90 0.88
CA GLY A 5 0.76 5.91 1.74
C GLY A 5 -0.34 5.43 2.67
N THR A 6 -0.87 4.21 2.52
CA THR A 6 -2.13 3.82 3.19
C THR A 6 -1.97 2.98 4.45
N ARG A 7 -0.75 2.57 4.83
CA ARG A 7 -0.54 1.66 5.98
C ARG A 7 -0.10 2.35 7.27
N ALA A 8 0.24 3.64 7.25
CA ALA A 8 0.79 4.35 8.42
C ALA A 8 -0.23 5.19 9.22
N LEU A 9 -1.54 5.06 8.95
CA LEU A 9 -2.56 5.97 9.51
C LEU A 9 -3.58 5.33 10.45
N PHE A 10 -3.47 4.03 10.74
CA PHE A 10 -4.29 3.40 11.77
C PHE A 10 -3.40 3.12 13.00
N PRO A 11 -3.77 3.59 14.20
CA PRO A 11 -3.04 3.20 15.41
C PRO A 11 -3.08 1.68 15.53
N ALA A 12 -1.98 1.07 15.97
CA ALA A 12 -2.02 -0.31 16.44
C ALA A 12 -3.08 -0.38 17.55
N TRP A 13 -4.10 -1.21 17.37
CA TRP A 13 -5.14 -1.36 18.37
C TRP A 13 -4.51 -2.05 19.58
N GLN A 14 -4.89 -1.65 20.78
CA GLN A 14 -4.50 -2.41 21.96
C GLN A 14 -5.15 -3.79 21.86
N ARG A 15 -4.44 -4.84 22.26
CA ARG A 15 -4.93 -6.24 22.24
C ARG A 15 -6.34 -6.39 22.82
N SER A 16 -6.66 -5.67 23.89
CA SER A 16 -7.99 -5.66 24.51
C SER A 16 -9.11 -5.13 23.61
N TYR A 17 -8.84 -4.21 22.69
CA TYR A 17 -9.82 -3.73 21.70
C TYR A 17 -10.06 -4.75 20.59
N GLU A 18 -9.03 -5.51 20.21
CA GLU A 18 -9.15 -6.56 19.20
C GLU A 18 -9.95 -7.75 19.72
N GLU A 19 -9.66 -8.19 20.94
CA GLU A 19 -10.42 -9.25 21.61
C GLU A 19 -11.91 -8.87 21.75
N GLN A 20 -12.19 -7.60 22.09
CA GLN A 20 -13.57 -7.10 22.16
C GLN A 20 -14.23 -7.01 20.78
N ALA A 21 -13.50 -6.58 19.75
CA ALA A 21 -13.99 -6.52 18.38
C ALA A 21 -14.27 -7.93 17.82
N ASP A 22 -13.40 -8.89 18.11
CA ASP A 22 -13.54 -10.30 17.73
C ASP A 22 -14.75 -10.93 18.41
N LEU A 23 -14.90 -10.71 19.73
CA LEU A 23 -16.05 -11.18 20.49
C LEU A 23 -17.36 -10.57 19.95
N PHE A 24 -17.38 -9.27 19.70
CA PHE A 24 -18.54 -8.57 19.13
C PHE A 24 -18.88 -9.09 17.73
N GLY A 25 -17.86 -9.22 16.86
CA GLY A 25 -18.00 -9.72 15.50
C GLY A 25 -18.51 -11.17 15.46
N ALA A 26 -17.96 -12.05 16.30
CA ALA A 26 -18.41 -13.43 16.43
C ALA A 26 -19.85 -13.49 16.96
N THR A 27 -20.18 -12.68 17.97
CA THR A 27 -21.54 -12.62 18.53
C THR A 27 -22.56 -12.19 17.49
N ILE A 28 -22.28 -11.13 16.71
CA ILE A 28 -23.17 -10.70 15.62
C ILE A 28 -23.30 -11.81 14.57
N SER A 29 -22.17 -12.39 14.15
CA SER A 29 -22.15 -13.43 13.12
C SER A 29 -23.03 -14.61 13.52
N LEU A 30 -22.87 -15.09 14.75
CA LEU A 30 -23.66 -16.18 15.32
C LEU A 30 -25.14 -15.80 15.47
N LYS A 31 -25.46 -14.60 15.96
CA LYS A 31 -26.85 -14.11 16.02
C LYS A 31 -27.52 -14.00 14.64
N CYS A 32 -26.75 -13.69 13.61
CA CYS A 32 -27.23 -13.67 12.23
C CYS A 32 -27.28 -15.07 11.59
N GLY A 33 -26.89 -16.13 12.31
CA GLY A 33 -26.91 -17.51 11.83
C GLY A 33 -25.77 -17.85 10.87
N TYR A 34 -24.67 -17.09 10.92
CA TYR A 34 -23.41 -17.49 10.29
C TYR A 34 -22.68 -18.49 11.20
N SER A 35 -21.91 -19.39 10.59
CA SER A 35 -21.12 -20.37 11.33
C SER A 35 -19.83 -19.77 11.87
N TYR A 36 -19.47 -20.18 13.09
CA TYR A 36 -18.16 -19.90 13.66
C TYR A 36 -17.03 -20.63 12.91
N PRO A 37 -17.02 -21.98 12.79
CA PRO A 37 -15.92 -22.69 12.13
C PRO A 37 -15.74 -22.33 10.64
N GLU A 38 -16.82 -22.32 9.85
CA GLU A 38 -16.75 -22.02 8.41
C GLU A 38 -16.72 -20.53 8.09
N GLY A 39 -17.08 -19.67 9.04
CA GLY A 39 -17.13 -18.22 8.86
C GLY A 39 -15.97 -17.52 9.57
N PHE A 40 -16.13 -17.29 10.88
CA PHE A 40 -15.22 -16.45 11.65
C PHE A 40 -13.81 -17.06 11.78
N LYS A 41 -13.72 -18.35 12.14
CA LYS A 41 -12.43 -19.06 12.23
C LYS A 41 -11.73 -19.10 10.88
N THR A 42 -12.42 -19.55 9.84
CA THR A 42 -11.87 -19.60 8.48
C THR A 42 -11.36 -18.23 8.00
N PHE A 43 -12.02 -17.14 8.41
CA PHE A 43 -11.56 -15.79 8.13
C PHE A 43 -10.27 -15.44 8.87
N LEU A 44 -10.17 -15.72 10.17
CA LEU A 44 -8.94 -15.54 10.95
C LEU A 44 -7.77 -16.37 10.39
N ASP A 45 -8.00 -17.65 10.08
CA ASP A 45 -6.99 -18.53 9.48
C ASP A 45 -6.44 -17.94 8.16
N ARG A 46 -7.32 -17.35 7.34
CA ARG A 46 -6.94 -16.70 6.08
C ARG A 46 -6.17 -15.40 6.29
N ILE A 47 -6.52 -14.61 7.31
CA ILE A 47 -5.73 -13.43 7.70
C ILE A 47 -4.33 -13.88 8.11
N GLY A 48 -4.22 -14.87 9.00
CA GLY A 48 -2.94 -15.40 9.43
C GLY A 48 -2.07 -15.91 8.27
N ALA A 49 -2.67 -16.66 7.34
CA ALA A 49 -1.98 -17.12 6.13
C ALA A 49 -1.53 -15.95 5.25
N TYR A 50 -2.39 -14.95 5.02
CA TYR A 50 -2.08 -13.78 4.22
C TYR A 50 -0.96 -12.94 4.85
N ASP A 51 -1.01 -12.70 6.15
CA ASP A 51 -0.01 -11.92 6.87
C ASP A 51 1.35 -12.63 6.85
N LYS A 52 1.36 -13.95 7.02
CA LYS A 52 2.58 -14.76 6.87
C LYS A 52 3.18 -14.61 5.47
N GLU A 53 2.38 -14.74 4.42
CA GLU A 53 2.84 -14.52 3.04
C GLU A 53 3.29 -13.07 2.80
N ALA A 54 2.58 -12.09 3.34
CA ALA A 54 2.91 -10.68 3.19
C ALA A 54 4.25 -10.35 3.86
N LYS A 55 4.47 -10.84 5.09
CA LYS A 55 5.74 -10.75 5.81
C LYS A 55 6.87 -11.41 5.01
N GLN A 56 6.64 -12.60 4.46
CA GLN A 56 7.63 -13.28 3.60
C GLN A 56 7.95 -12.47 2.34
N ARG A 57 6.94 -11.96 1.63
CA ARG A 57 7.15 -11.11 0.44
C ARG A 57 7.91 -9.84 0.79
N GLN A 58 7.60 -9.21 1.92
CA GLN A 58 8.28 -8.01 2.39
C GLN A 58 9.73 -8.28 2.79
N GLN A 59 10.00 -9.40 3.48
CA GLN A 59 11.36 -9.85 3.80
C GLN A 59 12.16 -10.12 2.53
N GLN A 60 11.59 -10.81 1.54
CA GLN A 60 12.22 -11.05 0.24
C GLN A 60 12.53 -9.73 -0.49
N LEU A 61 11.59 -8.79 -0.51
CA LEU A 61 11.81 -7.45 -1.09
C LEU A 61 12.94 -6.70 -0.38
N ARG A 62 12.98 -6.74 0.96
CA ARG A 62 14.07 -6.14 1.74
C ARG A 62 15.41 -6.78 1.46
N GLN A 63 15.46 -8.12 1.35
CA GLN A 63 16.67 -8.85 1.00
C GLN A 63 17.17 -8.45 -0.39
N MET A 64 16.28 -8.38 -1.39
CA MET A 64 16.63 -7.94 -2.74
C MET A 64 17.13 -6.49 -2.76
N GLN A 65 16.47 -5.58 -2.03
CA GLN A 65 16.91 -4.18 -1.91
C GLN A 65 18.27 -4.08 -1.21
N THR A 66 18.48 -4.86 -0.16
CA THR A 66 19.74 -4.89 0.61
C THR A 66 20.87 -5.44 -0.24
N ALA A 67 20.63 -6.52 -0.99
CA ALA A 67 21.60 -7.07 -1.94
C ALA A 67 21.95 -6.06 -3.04
N ALA A 68 20.95 -5.41 -3.64
CA ALA A 68 21.18 -4.39 -4.65
C ALA A 68 21.95 -3.16 -4.11
N ALA A 69 21.64 -2.72 -2.88
CA ALA A 69 22.36 -1.64 -2.21
C ALA A 69 23.81 -2.02 -1.89
N ARG A 70 24.03 -3.23 -1.36
CA ARG A 70 25.37 -3.77 -1.11
C ARG A 70 26.20 -3.85 -2.38
N ASP A 71 25.64 -4.39 -3.45
CA ASP A 71 26.30 -4.47 -4.76
C ASP A 71 26.70 -3.10 -5.28
N GLN A 72 25.84 -2.09 -5.07
CA GLN A 72 26.13 -0.71 -5.43
C GLN A 72 27.27 -0.14 -4.56
N THR A 73 27.23 -0.33 -3.25
CA THR A 73 28.29 0.14 -2.32
C THR A 73 29.65 -0.50 -2.64
N VAL A 74 29.70 -1.80 -2.95
CA VAL A 74 30.93 -2.48 -3.38
C VAL A 74 31.45 -1.87 -4.68
N LYS A 75 30.60 -1.69 -5.69
CA LYS A 75 30.98 -1.07 -6.97
C LYS A 75 31.47 0.37 -6.83
N ASP A 76 30.94 1.12 -5.86
CA ASP A 76 31.33 2.50 -5.62
C ASP A 76 32.64 2.59 -4.81
N ALA A 77 32.86 1.65 -3.87
CA ALA A 77 34.13 1.49 -3.17
C ALA A 77 35.29 1.10 -4.11
N ASP A 78 35.00 0.35 -5.18
CA ASP A 78 35.98 0.02 -6.22
C ASP A 78 36.38 1.25 -7.07
N LYS A 79 35.50 2.25 -7.19
CA LYS A 79 35.70 3.43 -8.03
C LYS A 79 36.38 4.60 -7.31
N GLN A 80 36.39 4.62 -5.99
CA GLN A 80 37.02 5.70 -5.21
C GLN A 80 38.15 5.15 -4.33
N PRO A 81 39.39 5.67 -4.42
CA PRO A 81 40.41 5.37 -3.43
C PRO A 81 39.98 6.00 -2.09
N MET A 82 39.50 5.16 -1.16
CA MET A 82 39.24 5.58 0.21
C MET A 82 40.52 6.20 0.80
N LYS A 83 40.52 7.53 0.99
CA LYS A 83 41.47 8.18 1.90
C LYS A 83 41.03 7.82 3.32
N LEU A 84 41.75 6.91 3.95
CA LEU A 84 41.60 6.63 5.38
C LEU A 84 41.70 7.97 6.13
N PRO A 85 40.69 8.36 6.92
CA PRO A 85 40.84 9.51 7.79
C PRO A 85 41.97 9.22 8.77
N SER A 86 42.98 10.10 8.78
CA SER A 86 44.01 10.13 9.81
C SER A 86 43.33 10.29 11.16
N MET A 87 43.22 9.20 11.93
CA MET A 87 42.77 9.22 13.32
C MET A 87 43.88 9.81 14.21
N GLY A 88 44.08 11.12 14.09
CA GLY A 88 44.89 11.92 14.99
C GLY A 88 43.97 12.72 15.92
N GLY A 89 43.65 12.14 17.08
CA GLY A 89 43.14 12.88 18.24
C GLY A 89 41.63 12.95 18.39
N SER A 90 41.02 11.94 19.01
CA SER A 90 39.97 12.06 20.04
C SER A 90 39.36 10.66 20.28
N LEU A 91 39.93 9.90 21.20
CA LEU A 91 39.49 8.55 21.57
C LEU A 91 39.14 8.44 23.06
N SER A 92 38.78 9.53 23.72
CA SER A 92 38.57 9.56 25.18
C SER A 92 37.11 9.67 25.65
N SER A 93 36.09 9.60 24.78
CA SER A 93 34.69 9.78 25.23
C SER A 93 33.65 8.72 24.81
N LEU A 94 34.05 7.50 24.48
CA LEU A 94 33.08 6.42 24.16
C LEU A 94 33.47 5.12 24.86
N ASN A 95 33.11 4.99 26.15
CA ASN A 95 33.47 3.84 26.98
C ASN A 95 32.24 3.09 27.56
N SER A 96 31.08 3.10 26.89
CA SER A 96 29.86 2.45 27.43
C SER A 96 29.02 1.63 26.44
N GLN A 97 29.52 1.28 25.25
CA GLN A 97 28.86 0.32 24.34
C GLN A 97 29.86 -0.74 23.85
N MET A 98 30.16 -1.72 24.71
CA MET A 98 31.25 -2.70 24.52
C MET A 98 30.83 -4.06 23.93
N GLY A 99 29.62 -4.21 23.38
CA GLY A 99 29.22 -5.44 22.67
C GLY A 99 29.48 -5.38 21.15
N THR A 100 29.28 -4.21 20.56
CA THR A 100 29.18 -4.01 19.10
C THR A 100 30.54 -3.76 18.43
N PHE A 101 31.56 -3.37 19.19
CA PHE A 101 32.92 -3.18 18.66
C PHE A 101 33.65 -4.50 18.42
N ASN A 102 33.26 -5.59 19.09
CA ASN A 102 33.91 -6.89 18.94
C ASN A 102 33.63 -7.52 17.57
N SER A 103 32.43 -7.35 17.00
CA SER A 103 32.11 -7.86 15.66
C SER A 103 32.80 -7.06 14.56
N LEU A 104 32.93 -5.74 14.73
CA LEU A 104 33.68 -4.87 13.82
C LEU A 104 35.19 -5.14 13.90
N SER A 105 35.71 -5.36 15.11
CA SER A 105 37.09 -5.76 15.39
C SER A 105 37.42 -7.14 14.81
N ASP A 106 36.54 -8.13 14.98
CA ASP A 106 36.71 -9.48 14.43
C ASP A 106 36.64 -9.49 12.89
N ALA A 107 35.79 -8.66 12.29
CA ALA A 107 35.73 -8.48 10.85
C ALA A 107 37.00 -7.79 10.30
N LEU A 108 37.54 -6.81 11.03
CA LEU A 108 38.80 -6.15 10.68
C LEU A 108 40.00 -7.10 10.81
N ALA A 109 40.05 -7.89 11.89
CA ALA A 109 41.13 -8.83 12.18
C ALA A 109 41.16 -10.03 11.20
N LYS A 110 39.99 -10.49 10.72
CA LYS A 110 39.91 -11.52 9.68
C LYS A 110 40.28 -11.02 8.27
N GLY A 111 40.20 -9.70 8.04
CA GLY A 111 40.57 -9.08 6.76
C GLY A 111 42.07 -8.81 6.60
N THR A 112 42.86 -8.85 7.68
CA THR A 112 44.30 -8.51 7.65
C THR A 112 45.25 -9.67 7.37
N ASP A 113 44.80 -10.92 7.48
CA ASP A 113 45.68 -12.09 7.39
C ASP A 113 45.75 -12.78 6.01
N ASN A 114 44.95 -12.36 5.03
CA ASN A 114 45.10 -12.82 3.64
C ASN A 114 44.84 -11.65 2.69
N ALA A 115 45.71 -11.46 1.69
CA ALA A 115 45.58 -10.45 0.63
C ALA A 115 44.42 -10.77 -0.34
N VAL A 116 43.21 -10.90 0.21
CA VAL A 116 41.93 -10.94 -0.51
C VAL A 116 41.47 -9.49 -0.62
N ASP A 117 40.97 -9.11 -1.80
CA ASP A 117 40.42 -7.81 -2.17
C ASP A 117 39.76 -7.05 -0.98
N VAL A 118 40.60 -6.28 -0.27
CA VAL A 118 40.31 -5.65 1.02
C VAL A 118 39.25 -4.55 0.87
N LYS A 119 39.09 -4.01 -0.34
CA LYS A 119 38.17 -2.90 -0.61
C LYS A 119 36.71 -3.38 -0.68
N GLY A 120 36.46 -4.49 -1.37
CA GLY A 120 35.12 -5.09 -1.43
C GLY A 120 34.66 -5.69 -0.10
N THR A 121 35.59 -6.24 0.69
CA THR A 121 35.28 -6.87 2.00
C THR A 121 35.00 -5.85 3.10
N ILE A 122 35.75 -4.74 3.19
CA ILE A 122 35.50 -3.70 4.21
C ILE A 122 34.20 -2.94 3.92
N GLY A 123 33.93 -2.59 2.65
CA GLY A 123 32.68 -1.92 2.26
C GLY A 123 31.43 -2.77 2.52
N GLY A 124 31.52 -4.08 2.24
CA GLY A 124 30.45 -5.03 2.54
C GLY A 124 30.22 -5.23 4.04
N ALA A 125 31.28 -5.38 4.84
CA ALA A 125 31.17 -5.60 6.28
C ALA A 125 30.62 -4.38 7.04
N ALA A 126 31.02 -3.16 6.66
CA ALA A 126 30.50 -1.93 7.25
C ALA A 126 29.00 -1.72 6.91
N PHE A 127 28.62 -2.01 5.65
CA PHE A 127 27.21 -1.99 5.23
C PHE A 127 26.37 -3.01 6.00
N ASP A 128 26.86 -4.25 6.13
CA ASP A 128 26.16 -5.33 6.85
C ASP A 128 25.95 -4.99 8.34
N ALA A 129 26.95 -4.35 8.99
CA ALA A 129 26.85 -3.92 10.39
C ALA A 129 25.83 -2.79 10.60
N GLN A 130 25.81 -1.78 9.72
CA GLN A 130 24.81 -0.71 9.77
C GLN A 130 23.40 -1.25 9.51
N ARG A 131 23.26 -2.14 8.51
CA ARG A 131 21.98 -2.76 8.16
C ARG A 131 21.42 -3.60 9.30
N SER A 132 22.28 -4.35 9.99
CA SER A 132 21.86 -5.15 11.16
C SER A 132 21.28 -4.29 12.28
N LEU A 133 21.76 -3.06 12.46
CA LEU A 133 21.20 -2.10 13.45
C LEU A 133 19.87 -1.53 12.97
N GLU A 134 19.77 -1.15 11.69
CA GLU A 134 18.53 -0.68 11.07
C GLU A 134 17.43 -1.75 11.09
N ASP A 135 17.78 -3.02 10.84
CA ASP A 135 16.84 -4.14 10.86
C ASP A 135 16.38 -4.48 12.29
N GLN A 136 17.25 -4.37 13.30
CA GLN A 136 16.86 -4.55 14.71
C GLN A 136 15.87 -3.46 15.15
N VAL A 137 16.16 -2.19 14.84
CA VAL A 137 15.25 -1.07 15.13
C VAL A 137 13.96 -1.17 14.31
N GLY A 138 14.07 -1.54 13.04
CA GLY A 138 12.95 -1.74 12.14
C GLY A 138 12.02 -2.87 12.59
N SER A 139 12.58 -4.00 13.04
CA SER A 139 11.80 -5.12 13.59
C SER A 139 11.06 -4.76 14.88
N ALA A 140 11.68 -3.95 15.74
CA ALA A 140 11.04 -3.45 16.95
C ALA A 140 9.86 -2.51 16.60
N VAL A 141 10.04 -1.63 15.62
CA VAL A 141 8.96 -0.76 15.12
C VAL A 141 7.87 -1.54 14.39
N GLU A 142 8.21 -2.58 13.62
CA GLU A 142 7.22 -3.47 12.99
C GLU A 142 6.43 -4.26 14.01
N SER A 143 7.05 -4.76 15.08
CA SER A 143 6.35 -5.41 16.19
C SER A 143 5.42 -4.47 16.97
N LEU A 144 5.74 -3.16 16.98
CA LEU A 144 4.88 -2.11 17.54
C LEU A 144 3.77 -1.67 16.56
N GLN A 145 3.89 -2.02 15.28
CA GLN A 145 2.97 -1.69 14.19
C GLN A 145 2.13 -2.88 13.70
N GLU A 146 2.32 -4.08 14.23
CA GLU A 146 1.36 -5.16 14.07
C GLU A 146 0.04 -4.70 14.69
N THR A 147 -0.88 -4.24 13.83
CA THR A 147 -2.17 -3.67 14.22
C THR A 147 -3.14 -4.72 14.75
N HIS A 148 -2.72 -5.98 14.77
CA HIS A 148 -3.44 -7.18 15.17
C HIS A 148 -2.51 -8.22 15.80
N GLY A 149 -2.89 -8.80 16.94
CA GLY A 149 -2.21 -9.95 17.54
C GLY A 149 -2.23 -11.20 16.63
N ASP A 150 -1.47 -12.23 17.01
CA ASP A 150 -1.37 -13.48 16.25
C ASP A 150 -2.76 -14.11 16.00
N ALA A 151 -3.01 -14.56 14.77
CA ALA A 151 -4.32 -15.05 14.37
C ALA A 151 -4.71 -16.36 15.08
N GLU A 152 -3.74 -17.22 15.40
CA GLU A 152 -3.99 -18.47 16.14
C GLU A 152 -4.31 -18.16 17.60
N GLU A 153 -3.57 -17.23 18.21
CA GLU A 153 -3.81 -16.79 19.59
C GLU A 153 -5.20 -16.13 19.73
N ARG A 154 -5.56 -15.26 18.79
CA ARG A 154 -6.89 -14.63 18.74
C ARG A 154 -8.02 -15.62 18.52
N GLU A 155 -7.81 -16.65 17.70
CA GLU A 155 -8.80 -17.72 17.50
C GLU A 155 -9.02 -18.51 18.79
N ALA A 156 -7.93 -18.88 19.48
CA ALA A 156 -8.00 -19.62 20.74
C ALA A 156 -8.71 -18.82 21.85
N ASP A 157 -8.36 -17.54 21.99
CA ASP A 157 -8.98 -16.63 22.97
C ASP A 157 -10.47 -16.45 22.67
N LEU A 158 -10.82 -16.25 21.40
CA LEU A 158 -12.21 -16.10 20.98
C LEU A 158 -13.01 -17.38 21.19
N ARG A 159 -12.45 -18.54 20.84
CA ARG A 159 -13.12 -19.84 21.02
C ARG A 159 -13.48 -20.05 22.48
N LYS A 160 -12.55 -19.78 23.40
CA LYS A 160 -12.77 -19.85 24.85
C LYS A 160 -13.87 -18.89 25.31
N ALA A 161 -13.97 -17.71 24.70
CA ALA A 161 -14.98 -16.72 25.06
C ALA A 161 -16.40 -17.09 24.59
N ILE A 162 -16.54 -17.79 23.46
CA ILE A 162 -17.86 -18.17 22.90
C ILE A 162 -18.31 -19.56 23.34
N GLU A 163 -17.40 -20.44 23.76
CA GLU A 163 -17.69 -21.80 24.21
C GLU A 163 -18.79 -21.85 25.29
N PRO A 164 -18.84 -20.98 26.32
CA PRO A 164 -19.92 -20.97 27.30
C PRO A 164 -21.31 -20.65 26.72
N LEU A 165 -21.38 -20.01 25.55
CA LEU A 165 -22.63 -19.57 24.92
C LEU A 165 -23.24 -20.63 24.00
N PHE A 166 -22.41 -21.51 23.44
CA PHE A 166 -22.81 -22.47 22.40
C PHE A 166 -22.44 -23.92 22.72
N GLY A 167 -21.64 -24.16 23.76
CA GLY A 167 -21.13 -25.49 24.11
C GLY A 167 -20.25 -26.07 22.99
N ASP A 168 -20.21 -27.40 22.91
CA ASP A 168 -19.45 -28.13 21.89
C ASP A 168 -20.11 -28.14 20.51
N GLU A 169 -21.43 -27.88 20.43
CA GLU A 169 -22.21 -27.91 19.19
C GLU A 169 -22.39 -26.51 18.62
N MET A 170 -21.41 -26.07 17.84
CA MET A 170 -21.51 -24.83 17.06
C MET A 170 -22.50 -25.01 15.89
N PRO A 171 -23.36 -24.01 15.58
CA PRO A 171 -24.28 -24.11 14.46
C PRO A 171 -23.57 -24.28 13.12
N ASP A 172 -24.05 -25.21 12.30
CA ASP A 172 -23.59 -25.40 10.92
C ASP A 172 -23.76 -24.12 10.08
N ALA A 173 -22.87 -23.95 9.10
CA ALA A 173 -22.98 -22.86 8.14
C ALA A 173 -24.28 -22.92 7.32
N LYS A 174 -25.06 -21.84 7.37
CA LYS A 174 -26.19 -21.63 6.46
C LYS A 174 -25.69 -21.29 5.05
N THR A 175 -25.30 -22.30 4.28
CA THR A 175 -24.72 -22.16 2.94
C THR A 175 -25.76 -22.14 1.81
N ALA A 176 -27.00 -22.57 2.07
CA ALA A 176 -28.03 -22.70 1.04
C ALA A 176 -28.38 -21.37 0.34
N PRO A 177 -28.58 -20.22 1.04
CA PRO A 177 -28.85 -18.94 0.38
C PRO A 177 -27.72 -18.51 -0.56
N TRP A 178 -26.46 -18.69 -0.12
CA TRP A 178 -25.28 -18.38 -0.92
C TRP A 178 -25.13 -19.31 -2.12
N SER A 179 -25.37 -20.60 -1.93
CA SER A 179 -25.34 -21.59 -3.01
C SER A 179 -26.42 -21.31 -4.05
N ASN A 180 -27.59 -20.85 -3.62
CA ASN A 180 -28.67 -20.43 -4.50
C ASN A 180 -28.28 -19.15 -5.25
N ALA A 181 -27.79 -18.13 -4.56
CA ALA A 181 -27.33 -16.87 -5.18
C ALA A 181 -26.25 -17.12 -6.25
N ARG A 182 -25.29 -18.01 -5.97
CA ARG A 182 -24.23 -18.40 -6.92
C ARG A 182 -24.77 -19.01 -8.22
N LYS A 183 -25.96 -19.60 -8.20
CA LYS A 183 -26.60 -20.24 -9.36
C LYS A 183 -27.61 -19.33 -10.08
N GLN A 184 -27.93 -18.19 -9.51
CA GLN A 184 -28.98 -17.31 -10.04
C GLN A 184 -28.47 -16.35 -11.11
N GLY A 185 -29.21 -16.26 -12.21
CA GLY A 185 -29.04 -15.23 -13.23
C GLY A 185 -27.61 -15.11 -13.75
N ALA A 186 -27.08 -13.88 -13.70
CA ALA A 186 -25.73 -13.56 -14.17
C ALA A 186 -24.61 -13.85 -13.13
N THR A 187 -24.95 -14.24 -11.90
CA THR A 187 -23.98 -14.41 -10.82
C THR A 187 -22.86 -15.41 -11.15
N PRO A 188 -23.11 -16.61 -11.74
CA PRO A 188 -22.02 -17.50 -12.12
C PRO A 188 -21.00 -16.84 -13.06
N THR A 189 -21.48 -16.11 -14.06
CA THR A 189 -20.65 -15.40 -15.04
C THR A 189 -19.87 -14.27 -14.39
N ILE A 190 -20.51 -13.47 -13.52
CA ILE A 190 -19.84 -12.41 -12.77
C ILE A 190 -18.70 -13.00 -11.94
N LEU A 191 -18.95 -14.06 -11.16
CA LEU A 191 -17.92 -14.70 -10.34
C LEU A 191 -16.79 -15.27 -11.20
N ALA A 192 -17.10 -15.89 -12.35
CA ALA A 192 -16.09 -16.39 -13.28
C ALA A 192 -15.24 -15.26 -13.88
N HIS A 193 -15.84 -14.12 -14.21
CA HIS A 193 -15.10 -12.95 -14.71
C HIS A 193 -14.17 -12.37 -13.63
N TYR A 194 -14.65 -12.15 -12.40
CA TYR A 194 -13.82 -11.63 -11.32
C TYR A 194 -12.72 -12.60 -10.87
N ALA A 195 -12.93 -13.92 -11.00
CA ALA A 195 -11.89 -14.91 -10.73
C ALA A 195 -10.67 -14.79 -11.67
N LEU A 196 -10.81 -14.16 -12.84
CA LEU A 196 -9.70 -13.93 -13.77
C LEU A 196 -8.85 -12.69 -13.43
N VAL A 197 -9.31 -11.80 -12.55
CA VAL A 197 -8.62 -10.55 -12.19
C VAL A 197 -7.18 -10.78 -11.72
N PRO A 198 -6.89 -11.72 -10.78
CA PRO A 198 -5.51 -11.97 -10.35
C PRO A 198 -4.59 -12.41 -11.49
N LYS A 199 -5.11 -13.22 -12.43
CA LYS A 199 -4.36 -13.67 -13.61
C LYS A 199 -4.04 -12.50 -14.55
N VAL A 200 -4.99 -11.58 -14.76
CA VAL A 200 -4.72 -10.35 -15.52
C VAL A 200 -3.62 -9.51 -14.85
N GLN A 201 -3.71 -9.30 -13.53
CA GLN A 201 -2.71 -8.54 -12.78
C GLN A 201 -1.32 -9.19 -12.86
N ALA A 202 -1.24 -10.52 -12.75
CA ALA A 202 0.00 -11.26 -12.92
C ALA A 202 0.59 -11.08 -14.33
N LEU A 203 -0.22 -11.16 -15.39
CA LEU A 203 0.22 -10.91 -16.76
C LEU A 203 0.69 -9.46 -16.96
N GLN A 204 -0.01 -8.49 -16.36
CA GLN A 204 0.41 -7.08 -16.36
C GLN A 204 1.77 -6.89 -15.69
N ALA A 205 1.99 -7.49 -14.51
CA ALA A 205 3.26 -7.44 -13.80
C ALA A 205 4.41 -8.09 -14.61
N GLN A 206 4.11 -9.15 -15.36
CA GLN A 206 5.04 -9.81 -16.28
C GLN A 206 5.22 -9.08 -17.62
N LYS A 207 4.61 -7.91 -17.81
CA LYS A 207 4.61 -7.13 -19.07
C LYS A 207 4.02 -7.90 -20.27
N ARG A 208 3.23 -8.95 -20.03
CA ARG A 208 2.53 -9.75 -21.04
C ARG A 208 1.20 -9.11 -21.43
N TYR A 209 1.29 -7.89 -21.96
CA TYR A 209 0.13 -7.02 -22.14
C TYR A 209 -0.90 -7.54 -23.14
N ALA A 210 -0.47 -8.21 -24.22
CA ALA A 210 -1.39 -8.78 -25.21
C ALA A 210 -2.28 -9.88 -24.59
N GLU A 211 -1.70 -10.74 -23.77
CA GLU A 211 -2.44 -11.81 -23.08
C GLU A 211 -3.34 -11.26 -21.97
N ALA A 212 -2.86 -10.25 -21.24
CA ALA A 212 -3.69 -9.51 -20.29
C ALA A 212 -4.90 -8.86 -20.98
N ALA A 213 -4.71 -8.31 -22.19
CA ALA A 213 -5.78 -7.70 -22.97
C ALA A 213 -6.84 -8.73 -23.36
N ALA A 214 -6.42 -9.91 -23.83
CA ALA A 214 -7.34 -10.98 -24.21
C ALA A 214 -8.22 -11.44 -23.03
N LEU A 215 -7.63 -11.62 -21.84
CA LEU A 215 -8.40 -11.93 -20.64
C LEU A 215 -9.33 -10.77 -20.24
N LEU A 216 -8.87 -9.52 -20.35
CA LEU A 216 -9.69 -8.36 -20.02
C LEU A 216 -10.89 -8.17 -20.95
N GLN A 217 -10.84 -8.65 -22.20
CA GLN A 217 -12.03 -8.70 -23.05
C GLN A 217 -13.10 -9.60 -22.44
N THR A 218 -12.71 -10.74 -21.87
CA THR A 218 -13.64 -11.62 -21.16
C THR A 218 -14.16 -10.95 -19.88
N VAL A 219 -13.24 -10.46 -19.04
CA VAL A 219 -13.58 -9.84 -17.74
C VAL A 219 -14.47 -8.60 -17.87
N GLY A 220 -14.32 -7.82 -18.95
CA GLY A 220 -15.13 -6.63 -19.23
C GLY A 220 -16.23 -6.87 -20.27
N SER A 221 -16.82 -8.06 -20.31
CA SER A 221 -17.93 -8.41 -21.21
C SER A 221 -19.21 -8.81 -20.45
N GLY A 222 -20.32 -8.90 -21.19
CA GLY A 222 -21.61 -9.36 -20.65
C GLY A 222 -22.03 -8.61 -19.39
N PRO A 223 -22.33 -9.31 -18.27
CA PRO A 223 -22.86 -8.68 -17.06
C PRO A 223 -21.86 -7.77 -16.33
N THR A 224 -20.55 -7.86 -16.62
CA THR A 224 -19.50 -7.01 -16.01
C THR A 224 -18.96 -5.97 -16.97
N ALA A 225 -19.60 -5.77 -18.14
CA ALA A 225 -19.11 -4.88 -19.19
C ALA A 225 -19.03 -3.40 -18.78
N ASN A 226 -19.82 -3.00 -17.78
CA ASN A 226 -19.86 -1.64 -17.26
C ASN A 226 -19.21 -1.51 -15.87
N ASP A 227 -18.72 -2.61 -15.29
CA ASP A 227 -18.18 -2.63 -13.94
C ASP A 227 -16.88 -1.82 -13.84
N ALA A 228 -16.68 -1.15 -12.72
CA ALA A 228 -15.58 -0.21 -12.58
C ALA A 228 -14.19 -0.87 -12.67
N LEU A 229 -14.01 -2.02 -12.03
CA LEU A 229 -12.71 -2.69 -11.98
C LEU A 229 -12.25 -3.20 -13.38
N PRO A 230 -13.08 -3.95 -14.14
CA PRO A 230 -12.72 -4.32 -15.51
C PRO A 230 -12.37 -3.13 -16.40
N LEU A 231 -13.18 -2.06 -16.34
CA LEU A 231 -12.96 -0.84 -17.13
C LEU A 231 -11.65 -0.15 -16.74
N TYR A 232 -11.38 -0.03 -15.44
CA TYR A 232 -10.13 0.54 -14.93
C TYR A 232 -8.91 -0.27 -15.40
N MET A 233 -8.97 -1.60 -15.32
CA MET A 233 -7.88 -2.48 -15.75
C MET A 233 -7.64 -2.40 -17.26
N GLN A 234 -8.70 -2.28 -18.07
CA GLN A 234 -8.59 -2.08 -19.51
C GLN A 234 -7.88 -0.77 -19.84
N VAL A 235 -8.25 0.34 -19.20
CA VAL A 235 -7.59 1.63 -19.44
C VAL A 235 -6.14 1.63 -18.95
N ASN A 236 -5.87 1.10 -17.76
CA ASN A 236 -4.49 0.99 -17.28
C ASN A 236 -3.63 0.15 -18.22
N LEU A 237 -4.17 -0.94 -18.77
CA LEU A 237 -3.45 -1.76 -19.74
C LEU A 237 -3.17 -0.98 -21.03
N MET A 238 -4.10 -0.16 -21.49
CA MET A 238 -3.87 0.73 -22.63
C MET A 238 -2.72 1.68 -22.36
N ASP A 239 -2.71 2.36 -21.21
CA ASP A 239 -1.62 3.30 -20.84
C ASP A 239 -0.25 2.62 -20.75
N LEU A 240 -0.21 1.33 -20.39
CA LEU A 240 1.03 0.53 -20.34
C LEU A 240 1.46 0.00 -21.72
N SER A 241 0.58 0.03 -22.72
CA SER A 241 0.82 -0.47 -24.07
C SER A 241 1.33 0.64 -25.00
N PRO A 242 2.35 0.40 -25.85
CA PRO A 242 2.90 1.40 -26.77
C PRO A 242 1.89 2.01 -27.75
N ALA A 243 0.74 1.37 -27.96
CA ALA A 243 -0.29 1.77 -28.92
C ALA A 243 -1.46 2.59 -28.32
N SER A 244 -1.32 3.13 -27.11
CA SER A 244 -2.42 3.81 -26.41
C SER A 244 -2.94 5.04 -27.16
N ARG A 245 -4.26 5.08 -27.41
CA ARG A 245 -4.98 6.30 -27.83
C ARG A 245 -5.84 6.79 -26.66
N GLN A 246 -5.61 8.03 -26.22
CA GLN A 246 -6.35 8.66 -25.11
C GLN A 246 -7.87 8.65 -25.31
N ASP A 247 -8.34 8.76 -26.55
CA ASP A 247 -9.78 8.71 -26.89
C ASP A 247 -10.45 7.38 -26.52
N GLY A 248 -9.73 6.27 -26.71
CA GLY A 248 -10.25 4.95 -26.35
C GLY A 248 -10.44 4.81 -24.84
N ALA A 249 -9.54 5.39 -24.03
CA ALA A 249 -9.64 5.36 -22.57
C ALA A 249 -10.88 6.10 -22.06
N ILE A 250 -11.18 7.29 -22.61
CA ILE A 250 -12.39 8.05 -22.28
C ILE A 250 -13.65 7.25 -22.63
N GLY A 251 -13.71 6.66 -23.83
CA GLY A 251 -14.84 5.85 -24.27
C GLY A 251 -15.08 4.62 -23.38
N ILE A 252 -14.01 3.93 -22.97
CA ILE A 252 -14.08 2.79 -22.06
C ILE A 252 -14.62 3.21 -20.70
N MET A 253 -14.08 4.26 -20.07
CA MET A 253 -14.52 4.71 -18.73
C MET A 253 -15.97 5.20 -18.74
N ARG A 254 -16.44 5.84 -19.81
CA ARG A 254 -17.83 6.30 -19.95
C ARG A 254 -18.85 5.17 -19.84
N ARG A 255 -18.49 3.92 -20.14
CA ARG A 255 -19.39 2.76 -19.96
C ARG A 255 -19.86 2.60 -18.51
N ASN A 256 -19.06 3.02 -17.51
CA ASN A 256 -19.47 2.93 -16.11
C ASN A 256 -20.67 3.82 -15.76
N LEU A 257 -21.01 4.83 -16.56
CA LEU A 257 -22.23 5.61 -16.37
C LEU A 257 -23.50 4.75 -16.48
N ASN A 258 -23.40 3.62 -17.18
CA ASN A 258 -24.46 2.61 -17.36
C ASN A 258 -24.34 1.43 -16.37
N ALA A 259 -23.42 1.50 -15.40
CA ALA A 259 -23.32 0.49 -14.36
C ALA A 259 -24.46 0.65 -13.34
N ARG A 260 -24.88 -0.46 -12.75
CA ARG A 260 -25.81 -0.44 -11.60
C ARG A 260 -25.21 0.36 -10.44
N GLU A 261 -23.92 0.12 -10.17
CA GLU A 261 -23.15 0.83 -9.16
C GLU A 261 -22.00 1.57 -9.86
N ARG A 262 -22.09 2.90 -9.88
CA ARG A 262 -21.03 3.74 -10.43
C ARG A 262 -19.87 3.81 -9.44
N SER A 263 -18.64 3.88 -9.96
CA SER A 263 -17.46 4.11 -9.11
C SER A 263 -17.02 5.55 -9.17
N TRP A 264 -17.05 6.24 -8.02
CA TRP A 264 -16.54 7.59 -7.87
C TRP A 264 -15.10 7.73 -8.40
N GLN A 265 -14.23 6.78 -8.06
CA GLN A 265 -12.83 6.78 -8.51
C GLN A 265 -12.73 6.75 -10.04
N LEU A 266 -13.57 5.96 -10.71
CA LEU A 266 -13.56 5.87 -12.16
C LEU A 266 -14.13 7.15 -12.81
N GLN A 267 -15.15 7.76 -12.21
CA GLN A 267 -15.70 9.03 -12.66
C GLN A 267 -14.69 10.18 -12.53
N ALA A 268 -13.96 10.26 -11.41
CA ALA A 268 -12.89 11.24 -11.22
C ALA A 268 -11.75 11.05 -12.23
N ASN A 269 -11.32 9.80 -12.48
CA ASN A 269 -10.32 9.50 -13.49
C ASN A 269 -10.76 9.91 -14.90
N LEU A 270 -12.04 9.65 -15.23
CA LEU A 270 -12.63 10.08 -16.50
C LEU A 270 -12.61 11.60 -16.63
N ALA A 271 -13.03 12.33 -15.58
CA ALA A 271 -12.99 13.79 -15.58
C ALA A 271 -11.58 14.34 -15.77
N THR A 272 -10.57 13.81 -15.07
CA THR A 272 -9.18 14.23 -15.22
C THR A 272 -8.68 14.04 -16.65
N ARG A 273 -9.05 12.93 -17.32
CA ARG A 273 -8.71 12.70 -18.74
C ARG A 273 -9.46 13.66 -19.67
N MET A 274 -10.75 13.89 -19.43
CA MET A 274 -11.53 14.87 -20.19
C MET A 274 -10.91 16.26 -20.09
N ALA A 275 -10.42 16.65 -18.91
CA ALA A 275 -9.87 17.97 -18.66
C ALA A 275 -8.61 18.29 -19.47
N GLN A 276 -7.92 17.28 -20.01
CA GLN A 276 -6.78 17.46 -20.92
C GLN A 276 -7.17 18.11 -22.26
N ARG A 277 -8.45 18.03 -22.64
CA ARG A 277 -8.97 18.54 -23.92
C ARG A 277 -10.10 19.52 -23.75
N ASP A 278 -10.98 19.26 -22.79
CA ASP A 278 -12.16 20.05 -22.48
C ASP A 278 -12.29 20.22 -20.97
N LYS A 279 -11.57 21.20 -20.42
CA LYS A 279 -11.59 21.52 -18.98
C LYS A 279 -12.99 21.92 -18.51
N SER A 280 -13.76 22.64 -19.33
CA SER A 280 -15.11 23.09 -18.96
C SER A 280 -16.09 21.92 -18.87
N GLY A 281 -16.11 21.05 -19.89
CA GLY A 281 -16.93 19.85 -19.89
C GLY A 281 -16.52 18.86 -18.81
N ALA A 282 -15.22 18.71 -18.54
CA ALA A 282 -14.73 17.90 -17.42
C ALA A 282 -15.17 18.42 -16.06
N THR A 283 -15.14 19.74 -15.86
CA THR A 283 -15.56 20.40 -14.61
C THR A 283 -17.06 20.20 -14.39
N SER A 284 -17.88 20.48 -15.41
CA SER A 284 -19.33 20.23 -15.36
C SER A 284 -19.64 18.76 -15.08
N PHE A 285 -18.92 17.84 -15.73
CA PHE A 285 -19.09 16.41 -15.55
C PHE A 285 -18.78 15.96 -14.12
N ILE A 286 -17.62 16.33 -13.56
CA ILE A 286 -17.26 15.87 -12.21
C ILE A 286 -18.14 16.48 -11.12
N GLN A 287 -18.63 17.70 -11.31
CA GLN A 287 -19.62 18.31 -10.42
C GLN A 287 -20.92 17.51 -10.41
N GLN A 288 -21.44 17.13 -11.58
CA GLN A 288 -22.63 16.27 -11.67
C GLN A 288 -22.41 14.92 -10.98
N GLN A 289 -21.23 14.33 -11.12
CA GLN A 289 -20.93 13.08 -10.42
C GLN A 289 -20.81 13.30 -8.91
N PHE A 290 -20.15 14.36 -8.46
CA PHE A 290 -20.04 14.70 -7.04
C PHE A 290 -21.41 14.84 -6.38
N ASP A 291 -22.36 15.47 -7.06
CA ASP A 291 -23.76 15.57 -6.63
C ASP A 291 -24.47 14.20 -6.66
N ALA A 292 -24.27 13.38 -7.70
CA ALA A 292 -24.86 12.05 -7.79
C ALA A 292 -24.37 11.08 -6.69
N PHE A 293 -23.15 11.26 -6.19
CA PHE A 293 -22.62 10.54 -5.03
C PHE A 293 -22.98 11.21 -3.69
N GLY A 294 -23.92 12.16 -3.70
CA GLY A 294 -24.43 12.83 -2.50
C GLY A 294 -23.37 13.67 -1.77
N ARG A 295 -22.30 14.07 -2.46
CA ARG A 295 -21.15 14.78 -1.86
C ARG A 295 -20.60 14.10 -0.61
N ALA A 296 -20.61 12.76 -0.60
CA ALA A 296 -20.18 11.97 0.54
C ALA A 296 -18.76 12.37 0.99
N PRO A 297 -18.43 12.34 2.30
CA PRO A 297 -17.16 12.86 2.83
C PRO A 297 -15.92 12.36 2.07
N LEU A 298 -15.87 11.06 1.73
CA LEU A 298 -14.77 10.42 1.00
C LEU A 298 -14.53 11.00 -0.42
N THR A 299 -15.51 11.67 -1.02
CA THR A 299 -15.41 12.22 -2.37
C THR A 299 -14.70 13.58 -2.41
N TRP A 300 -14.66 14.30 -1.29
CA TRP A 300 -14.09 15.66 -1.19
C TRP A 300 -12.61 15.74 -1.52
N PRO A 301 -11.71 14.90 -0.95
CA PRO A 301 -10.27 15.00 -1.27
C PRO A 301 -10.00 14.82 -2.76
N ILE A 302 -10.72 13.92 -3.44
CA ILE A 302 -10.57 13.68 -4.88
C ILE A 302 -11.06 14.89 -5.68
N MET A 303 -12.18 15.51 -5.28
CA MET A 303 -12.72 16.71 -5.92
C MET A 303 -11.78 17.92 -5.77
N VAL A 304 -11.24 18.13 -4.57
CA VAL A 304 -10.19 19.14 -4.30
C VAL A 304 -8.97 18.89 -5.21
N GLY A 305 -8.52 17.63 -5.25
CA GLY A 305 -7.40 17.21 -6.09
C GLY A 305 -7.64 17.46 -7.58
N PHE A 306 -8.87 17.25 -8.07
CA PHE A 306 -9.24 17.55 -9.46
C PHE A 306 -9.10 19.03 -9.79
N TYR A 307 -9.66 19.94 -9.00
CA TYR A 307 -9.53 21.38 -9.26
C TYR A 307 -8.07 21.83 -9.21
N ARG A 308 -7.29 21.30 -8.26
CA ARG A 308 -5.85 21.56 -8.20
C ARG A 308 -5.15 21.09 -9.48
N GLN A 309 -5.37 19.85 -9.89
CA GLN A 309 -4.72 19.25 -11.07
C GLN A 309 -5.09 19.95 -12.38
N THR A 310 -6.30 20.53 -12.44
CA THR A 310 -6.76 21.29 -13.62
C THR A 310 -6.39 22.77 -13.54
N GLY A 311 -5.68 23.22 -12.50
CA GLY A 311 -5.14 24.57 -12.35
C GLY A 311 -6.08 25.58 -11.70
N ASP A 312 -7.26 25.18 -11.21
CA ASP A 312 -8.14 26.04 -10.42
C ASP A 312 -7.78 25.95 -8.93
N LEU A 313 -6.65 26.56 -8.58
CA LEU A 313 -6.09 26.51 -7.22
C LEU A 313 -6.98 27.23 -6.20
N LYS A 314 -7.71 28.27 -6.63
CA LYS A 314 -8.62 28.99 -5.73
C LYS A 314 -9.77 28.08 -5.31
N THR A 315 -10.47 27.47 -6.26
CA THR A 315 -11.57 26.56 -5.96
C THR A 315 -11.08 25.34 -5.16
N ALA A 316 -9.90 24.80 -5.49
CA ALA A 316 -9.31 23.72 -4.70
C ALA A 316 -9.12 24.09 -3.22
N LYS A 317 -8.55 25.28 -2.94
CA LYS A 317 -8.33 25.77 -1.56
C LYS A 317 -9.64 26.08 -0.84
N ASP A 318 -10.59 26.71 -1.53
CA ASP A 318 -11.92 27.00 -0.96
C ASP A 318 -12.65 25.70 -0.57
N MET A 319 -12.66 24.71 -1.47
CA MET A 319 -13.26 23.40 -1.21
C MET A 319 -12.55 22.64 -0.09
N ALA A 320 -11.22 22.71 -0.02
CA ALA A 320 -10.48 22.12 1.10
C ALA A 320 -10.88 22.79 2.42
N GLY A 321 -11.00 24.13 2.46
CA GLY A 321 -11.51 24.87 3.61
C GLY A 321 -12.87 24.34 4.06
N THR A 322 -13.84 24.24 3.14
CA THR A 322 -15.16 23.66 3.44
C THR A 322 -15.06 22.24 3.97
N CYS A 323 -14.33 21.36 3.29
CA CYS A 323 -14.13 19.96 3.71
C CYS A 323 -13.57 19.87 5.13
N THR A 324 -12.58 20.69 5.48
CA THR A 324 -11.91 20.64 6.79
C THR A 324 -12.80 21.10 7.95
N ILE A 325 -13.91 21.78 7.63
CA ILE A 325 -14.92 22.24 8.59
C ILE A 325 -16.08 21.24 8.64
N SER A 326 -16.59 20.80 7.48
CA SER A 326 -17.76 19.93 7.39
C SER A 326 -17.45 18.45 7.67
N HIS A 327 -16.22 18.01 7.40
CA HIS A 327 -15.74 16.63 7.51
C HIS A 327 -14.38 16.58 8.21
N PRO A 328 -14.31 16.84 9.54
CA PRO A 328 -13.05 16.89 10.28
C PRO A 328 -12.19 15.63 10.15
N GLU A 329 -12.82 14.46 9.98
CA GLU A 329 -12.16 13.16 9.79
C GLU A 329 -11.41 13.05 8.44
N TYR A 330 -11.74 13.91 7.46
CA TYR A 330 -11.04 14.02 6.18
C TYR A 330 -10.15 15.28 6.06
N ARG A 331 -9.96 16.03 7.16
CA ARG A 331 -9.21 17.30 7.16
C ARG A 331 -7.82 17.16 6.55
N ALA A 332 -7.04 16.17 6.98
CA ALA A 332 -5.67 15.99 6.52
C ALA A 332 -5.60 15.69 5.01
N GLN A 333 -6.50 14.84 4.53
CA GLN A 333 -6.60 14.42 3.13
C GLN A 333 -7.03 15.59 2.24
N CYS A 334 -7.98 16.41 2.69
CA CYS A 334 -8.42 17.60 1.96
C CYS A 334 -7.35 18.69 1.89
N ILE A 335 -6.62 18.95 2.99
CA ILE A 335 -5.47 19.87 2.98
C ILE A 335 -4.40 19.37 2.01
N ALA A 336 -4.01 18.10 2.11
CA ALA A 336 -3.00 17.50 1.24
C ALA A 336 -3.41 17.53 -0.24
N ALA A 337 -4.70 17.30 -0.55
CA ALA A 337 -5.21 17.35 -1.91
C ALA A 337 -5.16 18.75 -2.53
N ALA A 338 -5.23 19.82 -1.73
CA ALA A 338 -5.16 21.20 -2.21
C ALA A 338 -3.73 21.71 -2.42
N GLN A 339 -2.73 21.09 -1.78
CA GLN A 339 -1.34 21.51 -1.87
C GLN A 339 -0.77 21.28 -3.27
N THR A 340 -0.10 22.30 -3.82
CA THR A 340 0.71 22.18 -5.03
C THR A 340 2.00 21.38 -4.75
N PRO A 341 2.65 20.81 -5.77
CA PRO A 341 3.95 20.13 -5.58
C PRO A 341 5.03 21.00 -4.92
N ALA A 342 4.98 22.32 -5.12
CA ALA A 342 5.90 23.26 -4.48
C ALA A 342 5.60 23.45 -2.98
N GLU A 343 4.32 23.55 -2.62
CA GLU A 343 3.88 23.64 -1.22
C GLU A 343 4.17 22.35 -0.46
N THR A 344 3.95 21.17 -1.07
CA THR A 344 4.27 19.87 -0.45
C THR A 344 5.76 19.74 -0.13
N LYS A 345 6.65 20.10 -1.07
CA LYS A 345 8.10 20.09 -0.83
C LYS A 345 8.53 21.02 0.30
N THR A 346 7.83 22.14 0.47
CA THR A 346 8.10 23.09 1.57
C THR A 346 7.62 22.54 2.91
N ALA A 347 6.45 21.89 2.93
CA ALA A 347 5.90 21.25 4.12
C ALA A 347 6.73 20.05 4.59
N GLU A 348 7.29 19.26 3.68
CA GLU A 348 8.21 18.16 4.01
C GLU A 348 9.53 18.67 4.64
N LYS A 349 10.01 19.82 4.17
CA LYS A 349 11.19 20.49 4.75
C LYS A 349 10.93 21.02 6.16
N SER A 350 9.75 21.56 6.43
CA SER A 350 9.41 22.13 7.75
C SER A 350 9.01 21.07 8.79
N THR A 351 8.60 19.88 8.38
CA THR A 351 8.16 18.79 9.28
C THR A 351 9.29 17.90 9.82
N GLY A 352 10.55 18.33 9.71
CA GLY A 352 11.71 17.66 10.32
C GLY A 352 12.23 16.43 9.55
N MET A 353 11.40 15.73 8.77
CA MET A 353 11.87 14.66 7.87
C MET A 353 12.70 15.18 6.70
N GLY A 354 12.40 16.37 6.18
CA GLY A 354 13.24 17.00 5.15
C GLY A 354 14.64 17.36 5.67
N HIS A 355 14.79 17.60 6.98
CA HIS A 355 16.09 17.86 7.59
C HIS A 355 16.98 16.59 7.60
N ILE A 356 16.37 15.41 7.76
CA ILE A 356 17.06 14.11 7.67
C ILE A 356 17.53 13.84 6.23
N HIS A 357 16.69 14.13 5.22
CA HIS A 357 17.07 14.02 3.81
C HIS A 357 18.14 15.04 3.40
N GLU A 358 18.09 16.27 3.92
CA GLU A 358 19.10 17.29 3.64
C GLU A 358 20.45 16.97 4.29
N VAL A 359 20.44 16.41 5.51
CA VAL A 359 21.64 15.91 6.18
C VAL A 359 22.21 14.70 5.43
N LEU A 360 21.37 13.75 5.00
CA LEU A 360 21.81 12.59 4.19
C LEU A 360 22.43 13.02 2.87
N ASN A 361 21.82 13.96 2.13
CA ASN A 361 22.40 14.47 0.87
C ASN A 361 23.70 15.26 1.10
N ARG A 362 23.84 15.94 2.24
CA ARG A 362 25.07 16.64 2.60
C ARG A 362 26.20 15.68 3.01
N PHE A 363 25.87 14.49 3.52
CA PHE A 363 26.83 13.43 3.86
C PHE A 363 27.18 12.51 2.68
N ILE A 364 26.24 12.26 1.77
CA ILE A 364 26.44 11.35 0.62
C ILE A 364 27.10 12.07 -0.58
N GLY A 365 27.20 13.40 -0.53
CA GLY A 365 27.91 14.19 -1.54
C GLY A 365 27.12 14.31 -2.83
N SER A 366 26.58 15.50 -3.10
CA SER A 366 26.06 15.84 -4.42
C SER A 366 27.19 15.85 -5.45
N ASN A 367 27.34 14.76 -6.21
CA ASN A 367 28.08 14.81 -7.46
C ASN A 367 27.32 15.73 -8.42
N LYS A 368 27.98 16.82 -8.82
CA LYS A 368 27.63 17.59 -10.01
C LYS A 368 28.01 16.82 -11.27
#